data_AF-A0A2V9V2A3-F1
#
_entry.id   AF-A0A2V9V2A3-F1
#
_cell.length_a   1.000
_cell.length_b   1.000
_cell.length_c   1.000
_cell.angle_alpha   90.00
_cell.angle_beta   90.00
_cell.angle_gamma   90.00
#
_symmetry.space_group_name_H-M   'P 1'
#
loop_
_entity.id
_entity.type
_entity.pdbx_description
1 polymer ?
#
loop_
_entity_poly.entity_id
_entity_poly.type
_entity_poly.pdbx_seq_one_letter_code
_entity_poly.pdbx_strand_id
1 'polypeptide(L)'
;MRDKALETQLRLLTLQLDNWKKLHDLITYGLDKARPIISAEQERQFTEIRSNLLQETEHVFGVLGVLGELSGRAMNVLQRGVSVRGVRDLSNEEVRRLETEWNGVFTKLGVIQGQLKSRRKSLSEKNS
;
A
#
# COMPACT_ATOMS: atom_id res chain seq x y z
N MET A 1 -17.32 12.84 -22.65
CA MET A 1 -16.81 11.44 -22.68
C MET A 1 -15.97 11.19 -21.43
N ARG A 2 -16.14 10.05 -20.72
CA ARG A 2 -15.29 9.71 -19.56
C ARG A 2 -13.86 9.40 -20.01
N ASP A 3 -12.87 10.00 -19.35
CA ASP A 3 -11.46 9.70 -19.58
C ASP A 3 -11.15 8.29 -19.04
N LYS A 4 -11.07 7.31 -19.95
CA LYS A 4 -10.86 5.90 -19.62
C LYS A 4 -9.53 5.64 -18.90
N ALA A 5 -8.49 6.41 -19.24
CA ALA A 5 -7.18 6.27 -18.60
C ALA A 5 -7.25 6.72 -17.14
N LEU A 6 -7.89 7.87 -16.89
CA LEU A 6 -8.10 8.38 -15.55
C LEU A 6 -8.93 7.43 -14.67
N GLU A 7 -10.02 6.87 -15.19
CA GLU A 7 -10.82 5.90 -14.43
C GLU A 7 -10.02 4.61 -14.13
N THR A 8 -9.16 4.19 -15.07
CA THR A 8 -8.29 3.03 -14.87
C THR A 8 -7.26 3.30 -13.77
N GLN A 9 -6.60 4.46 -13.79
CA GLN A 9 -5.67 4.88 -12.75
C GLN A 9 -6.34 4.96 -11.37
N LEU A 10 -7.54 5.54 -11.29
CA LEU A 10 -8.31 5.61 -10.04
C LEU A 10 -8.68 4.22 -9.50
N ARG A 11 -9.10 3.31 -10.38
CA ARG A 11 -9.44 1.93 -9.99
C ARG A 11 -8.21 1.20 -9.45
N LEU A 12 -7.10 1.21 -10.19
CA LEU A 12 -5.86 0.56 -9.77
C LEU A 12 -5.34 1.12 -8.45
N LEU A 13 -5.32 2.46 -8.31
CA LEU A 13 -4.86 3.12 -7.11
C LEU A 13 -5.74 2.81 -5.89
N THR A 14 -7.06 2.68 -6.07
CA THR A 14 -7.98 2.31 -4.99
C THR A 14 -7.70 0.89 -4.49
N LEU A 15 -7.56 -0.07 -5.41
CA LEU A 15 -7.21 -1.46 -5.05
C LEU A 15 -5.85 -1.52 -4.35
N GLN A 16 -4.85 -0.81 -4.88
CA GLN A 16 -3.52 -0.75 -4.30
C GLN A 16 -3.57 -0.18 -2.87
N LEU A 17 -4.24 0.96 -2.66
CA LEU A 17 -4.39 1.56 -1.33
C LEU A 17 -5.08 0.62 -0.33
N ASP A 18 -6.08 -0.14 -0.76
CA ASP A 18 -6.76 -1.09 0.12
C ASP A 18 -5.87 -2.29 0.48
N ASN A 19 -5.03 -2.77 -0.43
CA ASN A 19 -4.01 -3.78 -0.12
C ASN A 19 -2.97 -3.24 0.87
N TRP A 20 -2.51 -1.99 0.70
CA TRP A 20 -1.56 -1.35 1.64
C TRP A 20 -2.14 -1.17 3.04
N LYS A 21 -3.44 -0.84 3.17
CA LYS A 21 -4.14 -0.78 4.47
C LYS A 21 -4.24 -2.15 5.12
N LYS A 22 -4.69 -3.17 4.39
CA LYS A 22 -4.80 -4.54 4.93
C LYS A 22 -3.45 -5.07 5.41
N LEU A 23 -2.38 -4.79 4.67
CA LEU A 23 -1.02 -5.12 5.11
C LEU A 23 -0.68 -4.40 6.42
N HIS A 24 -0.97 -3.10 6.50
CA HIS A 24 -0.73 -2.30 7.70
C HIS A 24 -1.49 -2.80 8.92
N ASP A 25 -2.74 -3.22 8.75
CA ASP A 25 -3.56 -3.74 9.84
C ASP A 25 -2.93 -5.01 10.44
N LEU A 26 -2.41 -5.89 9.59
CA LEU A 26 -1.70 -7.10 10.02
C LEU A 26 -0.32 -6.79 10.61
N ILE A 27 0.40 -5.80 10.09
CA ILE A 27 1.65 -5.30 10.69
C ILE A 27 1.35 -4.79 12.10
N THR A 28 0.37 -3.91 12.24
CA THR A 28 -0.03 -3.32 13.53
C THR A 28 -0.45 -4.40 14.53
N TYR A 29 -1.18 -5.41 14.07
CA TYR A 29 -1.49 -6.58 14.88
C TYR A 29 -0.23 -7.33 15.36
N GLY A 30 0.73 -7.56 14.47
CA GLY A 30 2.00 -8.22 14.82
C GLY A 30 2.85 -7.42 15.80
N LEU A 31 2.84 -6.09 15.69
CA LEU A 31 3.57 -5.18 16.58
C LEU A 31 2.98 -5.07 17.98
N ASP A 32 1.67 -5.28 18.11
CA ASP A 32 0.99 -5.26 19.41
C ASP A 32 1.34 -6.52 20.21
N LYS A 33 2.38 -6.41 21.04
CA LYS A 33 2.89 -7.51 21.87
C LYS A 33 1.88 -8.03 22.89
N ALA A 34 0.81 -7.28 23.18
CA ALA A 34 -0.28 -7.72 24.04
C ALA A 34 -1.31 -8.60 23.31
N ARG A 35 -1.28 -8.66 21.97
CA ARG A 35 -2.16 -9.55 21.19
C ARG A 35 -1.84 -11.02 21.49
N PRO A 36 -2.89 -11.87 21.51
CA PRO A 36 -2.75 -13.30 21.70
C PRO A 36 -1.99 -13.96 20.53
N ILE A 37 -2.01 -15.29 20.51
CA ILE A 37 -1.33 -16.12 19.50
C ILE A 37 -1.71 -15.67 18.09
N ILE A 38 -0.70 -15.44 17.25
CA ILE A 38 -0.85 -15.21 15.82
C ILE A 38 -1.38 -16.49 15.19
N SER A 39 -2.59 -16.44 14.64
CA SER A 39 -3.23 -17.60 14.02
C SER A 39 -2.59 -17.95 12.67
N ALA A 40 -2.74 -19.20 12.25
CA ALA A 40 -2.28 -19.64 10.92
C ALA A 40 -3.00 -18.89 9.79
N GLU A 41 -4.27 -18.53 9.99
CA GLU A 41 -5.05 -17.77 9.02
C GLU A 41 -4.52 -16.35 8.84
N GLN A 42 -4.13 -15.67 9.92
CA GLN A 42 -3.54 -14.33 9.82
C GLN A 42 -2.22 -14.34 9.05
N GLU A 43 -1.41 -15.38 9.25
CA GLU A 43 -0.15 -15.55 8.52
C GLU A 43 -0.38 -15.81 7.03
N ARG A 44 -1.42 -16.59 6.72
CA ARG A 44 -1.83 -16.83 5.34
C ARG A 44 -2.27 -15.53 4.68
N GLN A 45 -3.17 -14.78 5.32
CA GLN A 45 -3.67 -13.49 4.83
C GLN A 45 -2.52 -12.50 4.62
N PHE A 46 -1.57 -12.43 5.56
CA PHE A 46 -0.39 -11.59 5.41
C PHE A 46 0.41 -11.95 4.17
N THR A 47 0.69 -13.24 3.98
CA THR A 47 1.47 -13.75 2.85
C THR A 47 0.77 -13.48 1.51
N GLU A 48 -0.55 -13.67 1.45
CA GLU A 48 -1.36 -13.41 0.26
C GLU A 48 -1.35 -11.92 -0.11
N ILE A 49 -1.61 -11.02 0.86
CA ILE A 49 -1.59 -9.57 0.64
C ILE A 49 -0.19 -9.12 0.19
N ARG A 50 0.85 -9.60 0.86
CA ARG A 50 2.24 -9.29 0.51
C ARG A 50 2.60 -9.76 -0.90
N SER A 51 2.19 -10.98 -1.28
CA SER A 51 2.40 -11.53 -2.61
C SER A 51 1.72 -10.68 -3.68
N ASN A 52 0.45 -10.31 -3.45
CA ASN A 52 -0.29 -9.43 -4.35
C ASN A 52 0.41 -8.08 -4.51
N LEU A 53 0.83 -7.47 -3.41
CA LEU A 53 1.56 -6.20 -3.44
C LEU A 53 2.90 -6.33 -4.19
N LEU A 54 3.65 -7.41 -4.00
CA LEU A 54 4.90 -7.66 -4.74
C LEU A 54 4.67 -7.75 -6.25
N GLN A 55 3.58 -8.38 -6.68
CA GLN A 55 3.25 -8.56 -8.09
C GLN A 55 2.70 -7.28 -8.74
N GLU A 56 1.86 -6.53 -8.02
CA GLU A 56 1.12 -5.41 -8.60
C GLU A 56 1.86 -4.07 -8.52
N THR A 57 2.74 -3.90 -7.52
CA THR A 57 3.33 -2.59 -7.20
C THR A 57 4.09 -1.97 -8.38
N GLU A 58 4.89 -2.75 -9.09
CA GLU A 58 5.68 -2.24 -10.22
C GLU A 58 4.77 -1.75 -11.36
N HIS A 59 3.75 -2.54 -11.72
CA HIS A 59 2.77 -2.17 -12.72
C HIS A 59 2.00 -0.90 -12.34
N VAL A 60 1.44 -0.87 -11.12
CA VAL A 60 0.63 0.26 -10.65
C VAL A 60 1.47 1.53 -10.55
N PHE A 61 2.69 1.45 -10.02
CA PHE A 61 3.57 2.62 -9.91
C PHE A 61 4.04 3.12 -11.28
N GLY A 62 4.25 2.22 -12.25
CA GLY A 62 4.52 2.58 -13.63
C GLY A 62 3.36 3.34 -14.27
N VAL A 63 2.14 2.83 -14.15
CA VAL A 63 0.91 3.47 -14.67
C VAL A 63 0.65 4.85 -14.02
N LEU A 64 1.06 5.03 -12.76
CA LEU A 64 0.94 6.29 -12.02
C LEU A 64 2.14 7.23 -12.20
N GLY A 65 3.23 6.78 -12.85
CA GLY A 65 4.43 7.57 -13.06
C GLY A 65 5.25 7.84 -11.79
N VAL A 66 5.16 6.97 -10.77
CA VAL A 66 5.84 7.15 -9.46
C VAL A 66 6.81 6.02 -9.11
N LEU A 67 7.15 5.18 -10.08
CA LEU A 67 8.05 4.03 -9.89
C LEU A 67 9.39 4.44 -9.29
N GLY A 68 10.07 5.44 -9.86
CA GLY A 68 11.37 5.89 -9.36
C GLY A 68 11.33 6.51 -7.96
N GLU A 69 10.19 7.05 -7.54
CA GLU A 69 10.02 7.67 -6.23
C GLU A 69 9.69 6.66 -5.13
N LEU A 70 8.84 5.67 -5.43
CA LEU A 70 8.23 4.81 -4.41
C LEU A 70 8.77 3.38 -4.37
N SER A 71 9.40 2.87 -5.43
CA SER A 71 9.76 1.44 -5.50
C SER A 71 10.68 1.00 -4.38
N GLY A 72 11.74 1.78 -4.09
CA GLY A 72 12.67 1.45 -3.00
C GLY A 72 11.97 1.39 -1.64
N ARG A 73 11.10 2.36 -1.35
CA ARG A 73 10.34 2.42 -0.10
C ARG A 73 9.35 1.26 0.02
N ALA A 74 8.64 0.96 -1.05
CA ALA A 74 7.70 -0.15 -1.09
C ALA A 74 8.41 -1.48 -0.87
N MET A 75 9.54 -1.72 -1.54
CA MET A 75 10.33 -2.92 -1.36
C MET A 75 10.89 -3.04 0.06
N ASN A 76 11.34 -1.94 0.67
CA ASN A 76 11.79 -1.92 2.06
C ASN A 76 10.69 -2.39 3.03
N VAL A 77 9.43 -1.99 2.81
CA VAL A 77 8.29 -2.47 3.61
C VAL A 77 8.04 -3.96 3.39
N LEU A 78 7.93 -4.38 2.13
CA LEU A 78 7.59 -5.75 1.76
C LEU A 78 8.70 -6.76 2.10
N GLN A 79 9.94 -6.31 2.31
CA GLN A 79 11.06 -7.15 2.74
C GLN A 79 11.22 -7.22 4.25
N ARG A 80 10.91 -6.14 4.99
CA ARG A 80 10.99 -6.14 6.47
C ARG A 80 9.83 -6.87 7.13
N GLY A 81 8.64 -6.75 6.57
CA GLY A 81 7.47 -7.53 7.00
C GLY A 81 7.34 -8.81 6.17
N VAL A 82 8.04 -9.88 6.55
CA VAL A 82 7.95 -11.18 5.82
C VAL A 82 6.77 -12.04 6.26
N SER A 83 6.32 -11.87 7.51
CA SER A 83 5.21 -12.57 8.15
C SER A 83 4.73 -11.77 9.36
N VAL A 84 3.56 -12.09 9.93
CA VAL A 84 3.06 -11.42 11.14
C VAL A 84 3.98 -11.71 12.33
N ARG A 85 4.50 -12.95 12.43
CA ARG A 85 5.52 -13.30 13.45
C ARG A 85 6.83 -12.56 13.24
N GLY A 86 7.31 -12.47 12.00
CA GLY A 86 8.52 -11.73 11.68
C GLY A 86 8.41 -10.26 12.06
N VAL A 87 7.23 -9.65 11.87
CA VAL A 87 6.93 -8.29 12.34
C VAL A 87 6.99 -8.18 13.87
N ARG A 88 6.47 -9.17 14.60
CA ARG A 88 6.50 -9.21 16.07
C ARG A 88 7.93 -9.23 16.65
N ASP A 89 8.84 -9.83 15.90
CA ASP A 89 10.25 -10.01 16.28
C ASP A 89 11.13 -8.81 15.92
N LEU A 90 10.59 -7.80 15.20
CA LEU A 90 11.33 -6.58 14.86
C LEU A 90 11.75 -5.80 16.10
N SER A 91 12.96 -5.25 16.05
CA SER A 91 13.43 -4.27 17.02
C SER A 91 12.67 -2.95 16.86
N ASN A 92 12.62 -2.14 17.93
CA ASN A 92 11.97 -0.82 17.89
C ASN A 92 12.52 0.10 16.77
N GLU A 93 13.80 -0.05 16.42
CA GLU A 93 14.40 0.70 15.32
C GLU A 93 13.85 0.23 13.97
N GLU A 94 13.77 -1.07 13.74
CA GLU A 94 13.21 -1.64 12.52
C GLU A 94 11.73 -1.31 12.37
N VAL A 95 10.97 -1.29 13.47
CA VAL A 95 9.57 -0.85 13.50
C VAL A 95 9.45 0.60 13.03
N ARG A 96 10.22 1.53 13.59
CA ARG A 96 10.19 2.94 13.15
C ARG A 96 10.56 3.09 11.68
N ARG A 97 11.54 2.33 11.20
CA ARG A 97 11.94 2.33 9.78
C ARG A 97 10.82 1.77 8.91
N LEU A 98 10.17 0.68 9.31
CA LEU A 98 9.02 0.09 8.62
C LEU A 98 7.87 1.09 8.51
N GLU A 99 7.49 1.72 9.62
CA GLU A 99 6.43 2.74 9.68
C GLU A 99 6.75 3.96 8.82
N THR A 100 8.00 4.43 8.84
CA THR A 100 8.43 5.58 8.03
C THR A 100 8.28 5.30 6.54
N GLU A 101 8.75 4.12 6.09
CA GLU A 101 8.66 3.72 4.68
C GLU A 101 7.21 3.48 4.24
N TRP A 102 6.44 2.79 5.08
CA TRP A 102 5.01 2.54 4.83
C TRP A 102 4.23 3.84 4.71
N ASN A 103 4.42 4.77 5.66
CA ASN A 103 3.78 6.09 5.62
C ASN A 103 4.20 6.86 4.36
N GLY A 104 5.49 6.82 4.00
CA GLY A 104 5.99 7.46 2.78
C GLY A 104 5.28 6.99 1.51
N VAL A 105 5.08 5.68 1.37
CA VAL A 105 4.33 5.11 0.24
C VAL A 105 2.85 5.51 0.32
N PHE A 106 2.22 5.28 1.47
CA PHE A 106 0.78 5.47 1.65
C PHE A 106 0.35 6.93 1.45
N THR A 107 1.10 7.89 2.01
CA THR A 107 0.84 9.32 1.85
C THR A 107 0.94 9.74 0.38
N LYS A 108 1.99 9.30 -0.33
CA LYS A 108 2.16 9.68 -1.75
C LYS A 108 1.03 9.12 -2.62
N LEU A 109 0.64 7.87 -2.42
CA LEU A 109 -0.50 7.26 -3.11
C LEU A 109 -1.81 8.01 -2.80
N GLY A 110 -2.02 8.44 -1.55
CA GLY A 110 -3.16 9.26 -1.15
C GLY A 110 -3.21 10.62 -1.86
N VAL A 111 -2.07 11.31 -1.99
CA VAL A 111 -1.96 12.58 -2.72
C VAL A 111 -2.33 12.39 -4.19
N ILE A 112 -1.78 11.36 -4.86
CA ILE A 112 -2.09 11.05 -6.26
C ILE A 112 -3.59 10.77 -6.42
N GLN A 113 -4.20 10.04 -5.48
CA GLN A 113 -5.63 9.75 -5.52
C GLN A 113 -6.47 11.03 -5.46
N GLY A 114 -6.07 11.98 -4.59
CA GLY A 114 -6.69 13.30 -4.51
C GLY A 114 -6.58 14.09 -5.81
N GLN A 115 -5.39 14.10 -6.43
CA GLN A 115 -5.14 14.76 -7.70
C GLN A 115 -6.01 14.17 -8.84
N LEU A 116 -6.06 12.84 -8.96
CA LEU A 116 -6.87 12.17 -9.97
C LEU A 116 -8.38 12.42 -9.75
N LYS A 117 -8.86 12.39 -8.50
CA LYS A 117 -10.26 12.71 -8.16
C LYS A 117 -10.61 14.16 -8.53
N SER A 118 -9.72 15.10 -8.25
CA SER A 118 -9.87 16.51 -8.63
C SER A 118 -9.94 16.67 -10.16
N ARG A 119 -9.02 16.06 -10.89
CA ARG A 119 -9.01 16.06 -12.35
C ARG A 119 -10.30 15.47 -12.92
N ARG A 120 -10.81 14.37 -12.37
CA ARG A 120 -12.09 13.77 -12.77
C ARG A 120 -13.24 14.78 -12.65
N LYS A 121 -13.33 15.48 -11.51
CA LYS A 121 -14.37 16.49 -11.26
C LYS A 121 -14.31 17.64 -12.26
N SER A 122 -13.10 18.15 -12.52
CA SER A 122 -12.92 19.23 -13.50
C SER A 122 -13.33 18.83 -14.93
N LEU A 123 -13.12 17.56 -15.30
CA LEU A 123 -13.53 17.02 -16.59
C LEU A 123 -15.04 16.82 -16.69
N SER A 124 -15.73 16.49 -15.60
CA SER A 124 -17.20 16.45 -15.61
C SER A 124 -17.81 17.85 -15.72
N GLU A 125 -17.24 18.84 -15.03
CA GLU A 125 -17.71 20.23 -15.05
C GLU A 125 -17.51 20.89 -16.43
N LYS A 126 -16.38 20.62 -17.11
CA LYS A 126 -16.11 21.12 -18.46
C LYS A 126 -16.96 20.48 -19.57
N ASN A 127 -17.57 19.33 -19.30
CA ASN A 127 -18.37 18.57 -20.26
C ASN A 127 -19.88 18.63 -19.95
N SER A 128 -20.28 19.44 -18.95
CA SER A 128 -21.67 19.74 -18.60
C SER A 128 -22.05 21.08 -19.22
#